data_AF-A0A699Z6C5-F1
#
_entry.id   AF-A0A699Z6C5-F1
#
_cell.length_a   1.000
_cell.length_b   1.000
_cell.length_c   1.000
_cell.angle_alpha   90.00
_cell.angle_beta   90.00
_cell.angle_gamma   90.00
#
_symmetry.space_group_name_H-M   'P 1'
#
loop_
_entity.id
_entity.type
_entity.pdbx_description
1 polymer ?
#
loop_
_entity_poly.entity_id
_entity_poly.type
_entity_poly.pdbx_seq_one_letter_code
_entity_poly.pdbx_strand_id
1 'polypeptide(L)'
;MDASGNGLAPFAPDGSMGFRARPRYLTVPELEQLLRVSPPADAFRTGFVLPDPDVDEILRVAKELEGAQLYADPAYPPDMMSDILLRGIRVMQVAMDVQFRENEQLINEVNKAEEEIKDIEQREQDAQAELDRIRLLLDKQQADGNAEELRRKYEASKDWQCNRAAVVSSTPMAHVPPKPSPYSVLMGMAGLRNERDRDEKRLEDMEYRLKRADDALRDREDRAKDTEERLARLQEDYTDLRQTYEALRSDHAAAEAKLQIGDNTRQQDWKIERLAKENRALEVANTELRKTVQEVKTENLEVSEKIVLLDDELRKAKARELDLDARHEQLVAERGLMLTAQEELRVEVVEKMGLLDEFEARFQRQYKSWEEERSTLQAQVEALRQGGDNRATASRTRPLTASTGPKPLAGSSGLSEEEVQDLRDQLNEALEKEILLLEAYEQLELSTAAEIDKALAKQAEALKAATRRVDFLTSR
;
A
#
# COMPACT_ATOMS: atom_id res chain seq x y z
N MET A 1 -31.46 -34.54 23.37
CA MET A 1 -30.46 -35.20 22.51
C MET A 1 -30.13 -34.23 21.41
N ASP A 2 -28.85 -33.84 21.42
CA ASP A 2 -27.99 -33.37 20.33
C ASP A 2 -28.41 -32.17 19.49
N ALA A 3 -27.84 -31.02 19.84
CA ALA A 3 -27.57 -29.93 18.90
C ALA A 3 -26.16 -29.36 19.20
N SER A 4 -25.14 -30.20 19.10
CA SER A 4 -23.72 -29.81 19.09
C SER A 4 -23.34 -29.37 17.67
N GLY A 5 -23.73 -28.15 17.30
CA GLY A 5 -23.22 -27.48 16.11
C GLY A 5 -21.80 -26.96 16.37
N ASN A 6 -20.80 -27.75 15.99
CA ASN A 6 -19.41 -27.29 15.88
C ASN A 6 -19.31 -26.24 14.75
N GLY A 7 -19.46 -24.97 15.11
CA GLY A 7 -19.08 -23.85 14.25
C GLY A 7 -17.57 -23.65 14.31
N LEU A 8 -16.87 -24.07 13.26
CA LEU A 8 -15.49 -23.71 13.01
C LEU A 8 -15.38 -22.18 12.88
N ALA A 9 -14.56 -21.55 13.72
CA ALA A 9 -14.26 -20.12 13.63
C ALA A 9 -13.37 -19.84 12.40
N PRO A 10 -13.59 -18.74 11.66
CA PRO A 10 -12.70 -18.33 10.59
C PRO A 10 -11.39 -17.78 11.17
N PHE A 11 -10.26 -18.21 10.60
CA PHE A 11 -8.92 -17.76 10.96
C PHE A 11 -8.72 -16.29 10.58
N ALA A 12 -8.04 -15.54 11.45
CA ALA A 12 -7.50 -14.21 11.16
C ALA A 12 -6.13 -14.34 10.44
N PRO A 13 -5.74 -13.36 9.60
CA PRO A 13 -4.61 -13.45 8.67
C PRO A 13 -3.21 -13.43 9.33
N ASP A 14 -3.12 -13.35 10.65
CA ASP A 14 -1.88 -13.23 11.43
C ASP A 14 -1.53 -14.50 12.22
N GLY A 15 -2.25 -15.62 12.00
CA GLY A 15 -1.96 -16.91 12.62
C GLY A 15 -2.18 -16.95 14.14
N SER A 16 -2.69 -15.86 14.73
CA SER A 16 -3.21 -15.88 16.08
C SER A 16 -4.55 -16.63 16.08
N MET A 17 -4.77 -17.50 17.06
CA MET A 17 -6.12 -18.01 17.35
C MET A 17 -6.94 -16.82 17.84
N GLY A 18 -7.46 -16.04 16.89
CA GLY A 18 -8.37 -14.93 17.14
C GLY A 18 -9.59 -15.48 17.84
N PHE A 19 -9.59 -15.40 19.16
CA PHE A 19 -10.81 -15.50 19.96
C PHE A 19 -11.71 -14.35 19.52
N ARG A 20 -12.50 -14.55 18.45
CA ARG A 20 -13.71 -13.74 18.28
C ARG A 20 -14.57 -14.05 19.48
N ALA A 21 -14.61 -13.10 20.42
CA ALA A 21 -15.52 -13.16 21.56
C ALA A 21 -16.92 -13.50 21.01
N ARG A 22 -17.56 -14.51 21.59
CA ARG A 22 -18.94 -14.85 21.21
C ARG A 22 -19.78 -13.57 21.32
N PRO A 23 -20.65 -13.28 20.34
CA PRO A 23 -21.48 -12.08 20.38
C PRO A 23 -22.20 -12.04 21.73
N ARG A 24 -21.95 -10.97 22.48
CA ARG A 24 -22.56 -10.79 23.80
C ARG A 24 -23.96 -10.25 23.60
N TYR A 25 -24.95 -10.89 24.21
CA TYR A 25 -26.30 -10.35 24.29
C TYR A 25 -26.32 -9.28 25.37
N LEU A 26 -26.61 -8.05 25.00
CA LEU A 26 -26.82 -6.94 25.95
C LEU A 26 -28.31 -6.80 26.22
N THR A 27 -28.67 -6.73 27.50
CA THR A 27 -30.03 -6.44 27.92
C THR A 27 -30.35 -4.95 27.75
N VAL A 28 -31.63 -4.61 27.63
CA VAL A 28 -32.07 -3.20 27.49
C VAL A 28 -31.52 -2.28 28.60
N PRO A 29 -31.50 -2.66 29.89
CA PRO A 29 -30.90 -1.84 30.94
C PRO A 29 -29.38 -1.64 30.79
N GLU A 30 -28.66 -2.67 30.32
CA GLU A 30 -27.22 -2.56 30.04
C GLU A 30 -26.96 -1.61 28.86
N LEU A 31 -27.79 -1.69 27.82
CA LEU A 31 -27.72 -0.77 26.68
C LEU A 31 -28.02 0.66 27.10
N GLU A 32 -29.03 0.90 27.92
CA GLU A 32 -29.33 2.24 28.41
C GLU A 32 -28.19 2.82 29.25
N GLN A 33 -27.48 1.99 30.01
CA GLN A 33 -26.33 2.43 30.80
C GLN A 33 -25.14 2.79 29.91
N LEU A 34 -24.86 1.95 28.90
CA LEU A 34 -23.79 2.19 27.93
C LEU A 34 -24.07 3.42 27.07
N LEU A 35 -25.30 3.61 26.62
CA LEU A 35 -25.69 4.67 25.70
C LEU A 35 -25.91 6.04 26.38
N ARG A 36 -25.61 6.18 27.67
CA ARG A 36 -25.62 7.50 28.36
C ARG A 36 -24.61 8.47 27.78
N VAL A 37 -23.55 7.96 27.17
CA VAL A 37 -22.51 8.76 26.51
C VAL A 37 -22.89 9.17 25.08
N SER A 38 -24.06 8.74 24.60
CA SER A 38 -24.55 9.08 23.26
C SER A 38 -24.74 10.59 23.14
N PRO A 39 -24.13 11.24 22.13
CA PRO A 39 -24.32 12.67 21.92
C PRO A 39 -25.78 13.00 21.56
N PRO A 40 -26.29 14.17 21.98
CA PRO A 40 -27.63 14.61 21.61
C PRO A 40 -27.74 14.81 20.10
N ALA A 41 -28.94 14.59 19.55
CA ALA A 41 -29.20 14.69 18.10
C ALA A 41 -28.79 16.04 17.50
N ASP A 42 -28.96 17.11 18.28
CA ASP A 42 -28.69 18.48 17.84
C ASP A 42 -27.18 18.75 17.71
N ALA A 43 -26.35 18.07 18.49
CA ALA A 43 -24.90 18.23 18.42
C ALA A 43 -24.34 17.77 17.06
N PHE A 44 -24.84 16.65 16.52
CA PHE A 44 -24.44 16.14 15.21
C PHE A 44 -24.73 17.11 14.06
N ARG A 45 -25.80 17.91 14.18
CA ARG A 45 -26.19 18.88 13.13
C ARG A 45 -25.27 20.09 13.08
N THR A 46 -24.59 20.42 14.18
CA THR A 46 -23.80 21.64 14.33
C THR A 46 -22.29 21.44 14.11
N GLY A 47 -21.84 20.24 13.73
CA GLY A 47 -20.42 19.94 13.57
C GLY A 47 -19.71 19.76 14.92
N PHE A 48 -20.21 18.81 15.71
CA PHE A 48 -19.74 18.53 17.07
C PHE A 48 -18.23 18.21 17.14
N VAL A 49 -17.57 18.79 18.14
CA VAL A 49 -16.20 18.45 18.54
C VAL A 49 -16.27 18.03 20.01
N LEU A 50 -15.97 16.76 20.28
CA LEU A 50 -15.92 16.21 21.64
C LEU A 50 -14.61 16.59 22.33
N PRO A 51 -14.63 16.86 23.65
CA PRO A 51 -13.43 16.83 24.47
C PRO A 51 -12.82 15.42 24.47
N ASP A 52 -11.49 15.32 24.44
CA ASP A 52 -10.73 14.05 24.48
C ASP A 52 -11.24 13.00 25.52
N PRO A 53 -11.56 13.35 26.78
CA PRO A 53 -12.04 12.35 27.74
C PRO A 53 -13.42 11.75 27.40
N ASP A 54 -14.25 12.48 26.65
CA ASP A 54 -15.56 11.99 26.20
C ASP A 54 -15.41 11.12 24.93
N VAL A 55 -14.36 11.36 24.13
CA VAL A 55 -14.00 10.54 22.96
C VAL A 55 -13.57 9.14 23.39
N ASP A 56 -12.68 9.04 24.37
CA ASP A 56 -12.19 7.75 24.89
C ASP A 56 -13.31 6.87 25.42
N GLU A 57 -14.27 7.48 26.14
CA GLU A 57 -15.42 6.78 26.69
C GLU A 57 -16.40 6.35 25.59
N ILE A 58 -16.62 7.18 24.56
CA ILE A 58 -17.42 6.83 23.38
C ILE A 58 -16.77 5.68 22.60
N LEU A 59 -15.44 5.71 22.40
CA LEU A 59 -14.68 4.65 21.74
C LEU A 59 -14.75 3.34 22.55
N ARG A 60 -14.65 3.41 23.88
CA ARG A 60 -14.83 2.25 24.77
C ARG A 60 -16.21 1.64 24.59
N VAL A 61 -17.27 2.46 24.63
CA VAL A 61 -18.65 2.00 24.46
C VAL A 61 -18.89 1.46 23.05
N ALA A 62 -18.37 2.11 22.00
CA ALA A 62 -18.49 1.63 20.63
C ALA A 62 -17.83 0.26 20.44
N LYS A 63 -16.67 0.02 21.05
CA LYS A 63 -16.00 -1.28 21.04
C LYS A 63 -16.80 -2.37 21.76
N GLU A 64 -17.50 -2.02 22.84
CA GLU A 64 -18.42 -2.93 23.52
C GLU A 64 -19.67 -3.24 22.67
N LEU A 65 -20.16 -2.27 21.89
CA LEU A 65 -21.29 -2.42 20.96
C LEU A 65 -20.92 -3.20 19.70
N GLU A 66 -19.70 -3.07 19.18
CA GLU A 66 -19.21 -3.79 17.99
C GLU A 66 -19.24 -5.32 18.20
N GLY A 67 -18.97 -5.77 19.43
CA GLY A 67 -19.05 -7.18 19.82
C GLY A 67 -20.43 -7.64 20.28
N ALA A 68 -21.44 -6.77 20.30
CA ALA A 68 -22.77 -7.07 20.83
C ALA A 68 -23.80 -7.32 19.73
N GLN A 69 -24.71 -8.27 19.97
CA GLN A 69 -25.91 -8.41 19.15
C GLN A 69 -27.04 -7.59 19.78
N LEU A 70 -27.45 -6.52 19.09
CA LEU A 70 -28.60 -5.70 19.45
C LEU A 70 -29.89 -6.41 18.99
N TYR A 71 -30.69 -6.88 19.94
CA TYR A 71 -32.00 -7.47 19.67
C TYR A 71 -33.10 -6.54 20.17
N ALA A 72 -34.13 -6.33 19.34
CA ALA A 72 -35.33 -5.62 19.75
C ALA A 72 -36.16 -6.53 20.66
N ASP A 73 -36.11 -6.29 21.97
CA ASP A 73 -36.89 -7.07 22.94
C ASP A 73 -38.38 -6.68 22.83
N PRO A 74 -39.27 -7.62 22.46
CA PRO A 74 -40.70 -7.34 22.30
C PRO A 74 -41.40 -7.00 23.64
N ALA A 75 -40.73 -7.16 24.79
CA ALA A 75 -41.24 -6.74 26.08
C ALA A 75 -41.27 -5.21 26.27
N TYR A 76 -40.60 -4.44 25.41
CA TYR A 76 -40.51 -2.97 25.49
C TYR A 76 -41.29 -2.27 24.38
N PRO A 77 -41.80 -1.04 24.62
CA PRO A 77 -42.48 -0.26 23.59
C PRO A 77 -41.57 0.00 22.38
N PRO A 78 -42.11 -0.01 21.14
CA PRO A 78 -41.32 0.19 19.92
C PRO A 78 -40.61 1.56 19.89
N ASP A 79 -41.24 2.60 20.43
CA ASP A 79 -40.64 3.93 20.51
C ASP A 79 -39.37 3.95 21.36
N MET A 80 -39.37 3.24 22.49
CA MET A 80 -38.22 3.12 23.39
C MET A 80 -37.07 2.35 22.72
N MET A 81 -37.38 1.23 22.06
CA MET A 81 -36.35 0.46 21.33
C MET A 81 -35.79 1.23 20.14
N SER A 82 -36.62 2.01 19.45
CA SER A 82 -36.14 2.87 18.35
C SER A 82 -35.15 3.94 18.83
N ASP A 83 -35.41 4.55 20.00
CA ASP A 83 -34.52 5.56 20.57
C ASP A 83 -33.19 4.97 21.06
N ILE A 84 -33.21 3.78 21.66
CA ILE A 84 -32.00 3.03 22.06
C ILE A 84 -31.15 2.68 20.83
N LEU A 85 -31.77 2.18 19.76
CA LEU A 85 -31.06 1.86 18.52
C LEU A 85 -30.47 3.12 17.87
N LEU A 86 -31.21 4.23 17.83
CA LEU A 86 -30.72 5.50 17.30
C LEU A 86 -29.54 6.05 18.12
N ARG A 87 -29.59 5.95 19.45
CA ARG A 87 -28.47 6.32 20.32
C ARG A 87 -27.25 5.44 20.10
N GLY A 88 -27.43 4.13 19.88
CA GLY A 88 -26.37 3.21 19.52
C GLY A 88 -25.71 3.53 18.17
N ILE A 89 -26.52 3.81 17.15
CA ILE A 89 -26.02 4.23 15.83
C ILE A 89 -25.18 5.51 15.94
N ARG A 90 -25.62 6.49 16.74
CA ARG A 90 -24.85 7.73 16.96
C ARG A 90 -23.50 7.49 17.61
N VAL A 91 -23.44 6.65 18.64
CA VAL A 91 -22.17 6.30 19.29
C VAL A 91 -21.21 5.64 18.30
N MET A 92 -21.71 4.71 17.48
CA MET A 92 -20.92 4.05 16.43
C MET A 92 -20.46 5.04 15.34
N GLN A 93 -21.32 5.99 14.95
CA GLN A 93 -20.96 7.04 13.98
C GLN A 93 -19.83 7.93 14.50
N VAL A 94 -19.89 8.39 15.76
CA VAL A 94 -18.77 9.17 16.34
C VAL A 94 -17.49 8.36 16.38
N ALA A 95 -17.57 7.10 16.83
CA ALA A 95 -16.40 6.24 16.91
C ALA A 95 -15.74 6.02 15.54
N MET A 96 -16.55 5.83 14.49
CA MET A 96 -16.06 5.77 13.10
C MET A 96 -15.41 7.08 12.67
N ASP A 97 -16.03 8.23 12.93
CA ASP A 97 -15.47 9.53 12.56
C ASP A 97 -14.12 9.81 13.24
N VAL A 98 -13.99 9.41 14.51
CA VAL A 98 -12.72 9.51 15.26
C VAL A 98 -11.67 8.58 14.64
N GLN A 99 -12.01 7.32 14.37
CA GLN A 99 -11.11 6.39 13.68
C GLN A 99 -10.69 6.88 12.30
N PHE A 100 -11.59 7.50 11.53
CA PHE A 100 -11.25 8.09 10.23
C PHE A 100 -10.25 9.24 10.39
N ARG A 101 -10.44 10.13 11.37
CA ARG A 101 -9.50 11.23 11.63
C ARG A 101 -8.13 10.72 12.09
N GLU A 102 -8.09 9.73 12.97
CA GLU A 102 -6.83 9.09 13.39
C GLU A 102 -6.12 8.43 12.21
N ASN A 103 -6.86 7.73 11.35
CA ASN A 103 -6.29 7.14 10.14
C ASN A 103 -5.76 8.21 9.16
N GLU A 104 -6.47 9.32 8.98
CA GLU A 104 -5.98 10.45 8.17
C GLU A 104 -4.71 11.06 8.77
N GLN A 105 -4.62 11.20 10.09
CA GLN A 105 -3.40 11.65 10.77
C GLN A 105 -2.24 10.68 10.55
N LEU A 106 -2.46 9.38 10.74
CA LEU A 106 -1.46 8.35 10.50
C LEU A 106 -1.00 8.33 9.04
N ILE A 107 -1.91 8.50 8.07
CA ILE A 107 -1.55 8.61 6.64
C ILE A 107 -0.65 9.83 6.41
N ASN A 108 -0.96 10.97 7.03
CA ASN A 108 -0.12 12.17 6.92
C ASN A 108 1.25 11.98 7.56
N GLU A 109 1.34 11.29 8.69
CA GLU A 109 2.61 10.95 9.35
C GLU A 109 3.45 9.99 8.50
N VAL A 110 2.83 8.98 7.88
CA VAL A 110 3.50 8.06 6.95
C VAL A 110 4.02 8.81 5.74
N ASN A 111 3.22 9.66 5.11
CA ASN A 111 3.65 10.48 3.97
C ASN A 111 4.85 11.36 4.33
N LYS A 112 4.83 11.97 5.53
CA LYS A 112 5.97 12.76 6.02
C LYS A 112 7.21 11.90 6.24
N ALA A 113 7.07 10.71 6.82
CA ALA A 113 8.18 9.79 7.01
C ALA A 113 8.77 9.32 5.66
N GLU A 114 7.93 9.10 4.63
CA GLU A 114 8.40 8.77 3.28
C GLU A 114 9.18 9.92 2.64
N GLU A 115 8.76 11.17 2.86
CA GLU A 115 9.53 12.36 2.43
C GLU A 115 10.88 12.45 3.13
N GLU A 116 10.92 12.23 4.45
CA GLU A 116 12.17 12.21 5.22
C GLU A 116 13.12 11.09 4.76
N ILE A 117 12.60 9.91 4.41
CA ILE A 117 13.40 8.81 3.84
C ILE A 117 14.00 9.22 2.49
N LYS A 118 13.20 9.83 1.59
CA LYS A 118 13.70 10.31 0.29
C LYS A 118 14.81 11.34 0.45
N ASP A 119 14.67 12.26 1.39
CA ASP A 119 15.70 13.25 1.71
C ASP A 119 16.99 12.60 2.22
N ILE A 120 16.88 11.54 3.04
CA ILE A 120 18.04 10.79 3.53
C ILE A 120 18.72 10.02 2.39
N GLU A 121 17.95 9.33 1.55
CA GLU A 121 18.46 8.61 0.38
C GLU A 121 19.21 9.56 -0.57
N GLN A 122 18.68 10.77 -0.78
CA GLN A 122 19.33 11.78 -1.60
C GLN A 122 20.64 12.28 -0.99
N ARG A 123 20.68 12.53 0.33
CA ARG A 123 21.94 12.87 1.03
C ARG A 123 22.96 11.75 0.98
N GLU A 124 22.52 10.49 1.04
CA GLU A 124 23.41 9.34 0.91
C GLU A 124 24.01 9.27 -0.51
N GLN A 125 23.19 9.48 -1.55
CA GLN A 125 23.66 9.54 -2.94
C GLN A 125 24.67 10.68 -3.15
N ASP A 126 24.41 11.86 -2.60
CA ASP A 126 25.33 13.01 -2.67
C ASP A 126 26.66 12.68 -1.95
N ALA A 127 26.60 12.08 -0.76
CA ALA A 127 27.79 11.66 -0.02
C ALA A 127 28.58 10.56 -0.75
N GLN A 128 27.90 9.61 -1.40
CA GLN A 128 28.53 8.59 -2.23
C GLN A 128 29.23 9.22 -3.45
N ALA A 129 28.59 10.19 -4.12
CA ALA A 129 29.19 10.93 -5.23
C ALA A 129 30.43 11.74 -4.79
N GLU A 130 30.40 12.34 -3.61
CA GLU A 130 31.57 13.00 -3.01
C GLU A 130 32.70 12.01 -2.71
N LEU A 131 32.39 10.85 -2.13
CA LEU A 131 33.38 9.80 -1.87
C LEU A 131 34.03 9.30 -3.16
N ASP A 132 33.26 9.11 -4.23
CA ASP A 132 33.78 8.71 -5.53
C ASP A 132 34.64 9.81 -6.16
N ARG A 133 34.26 11.08 -5.99
CA ARG A 133 35.10 12.22 -6.40
C ARG A 133 36.42 12.26 -5.63
N ILE A 134 36.40 12.00 -4.32
CA ILE A 134 37.61 11.94 -3.49
C ILE A 134 38.49 10.77 -3.92
N ARG A 135 37.91 9.59 -4.21
CA ARG A 135 38.65 8.44 -4.74
C ARG A 135 39.35 8.78 -6.06
N LEU A 136 38.63 9.41 -7.00
CA LEU A 136 39.23 9.85 -8.25
C LEU A 136 40.37 10.86 -8.06
N LEU A 137 40.25 11.77 -7.09
CA LEU A 137 41.32 12.71 -6.76
C LEU A 137 42.51 11.99 -6.11
N LEU A 138 42.27 11.00 -5.27
CA LEU A 138 43.32 10.17 -4.65
C LEU A 138 44.04 9.34 -5.71
N ASP A 139 43.30 8.72 -6.64
CA ASP A 139 43.87 7.96 -7.75
C ASP A 139 44.69 8.86 -8.68
N LYS A 140 44.20 10.07 -8.99
CA LYS A 140 44.97 11.08 -9.71
C LYS A 140 46.21 11.52 -8.95
N GLN A 141 46.14 11.74 -7.63
CA GLN A 141 47.31 12.06 -6.83
C GLN A 141 48.31 10.90 -6.72
N GLN A 142 47.86 9.65 -6.79
CA GLN A 142 48.74 8.49 -6.86
C GLN A 142 49.36 8.34 -8.25
N ALA A 143 48.62 8.64 -9.31
CA ALA A 143 49.10 8.62 -10.69
C ALA A 143 50.07 9.79 -10.99
N ASP A 144 49.76 10.99 -10.50
CA ASP A 144 50.58 12.20 -10.61
C ASP A 144 51.66 12.28 -9.51
N GLY A 145 51.52 11.47 -8.47
CA GLY A 145 52.38 11.44 -7.29
C GLY A 145 53.72 10.80 -7.58
N ASN A 146 54.65 11.58 -8.12
CA ASN A 146 56.00 11.93 -7.63
C ASN A 146 56.71 11.10 -6.53
N ALA A 147 56.34 9.85 -6.26
CA ALA A 147 57.04 8.96 -5.34
C ALA A 147 58.45 8.62 -5.86
N GLU A 148 58.61 8.51 -7.19
CA GLU A 148 59.91 8.35 -7.84
C GLU A 148 60.73 9.65 -7.86
N GLU A 149 60.09 10.80 -8.01
CA GLU A 149 60.78 12.11 -7.97
C GLU A 149 61.23 12.49 -6.55
N LEU A 150 60.43 12.16 -5.53
CA LEU A 150 60.80 12.31 -4.12
C LEU A 150 61.91 11.31 -3.72
N ARG A 151 61.86 10.07 -4.22
CA ARG A 151 62.98 9.11 -4.07
C ARG A 151 64.25 9.61 -4.73
N ARG A 152 64.19 10.13 -5.97
CA ARG A 152 65.35 10.73 -6.65
C ARG A 152 65.93 11.92 -5.90
N LYS A 153 65.09 12.82 -5.38
CA LYS A 153 65.55 13.98 -4.58
C LYS A 153 66.16 13.56 -3.25
N TYR A 154 65.63 12.51 -2.62
CA TYR A 154 66.17 11.95 -1.39
C TYR A 154 67.52 11.25 -1.63
N GLU A 155 67.65 10.47 -2.71
CA GLU A 155 68.91 9.83 -3.12
C GLU A 155 69.98 10.86 -3.49
N ALA A 156 69.62 11.90 -4.27
CA ALA A 156 70.54 12.99 -4.60
C ALA A 156 71.02 13.79 -3.37
N SER A 157 70.17 13.94 -2.35
CA SER A 157 70.52 14.58 -1.07
C SER A 157 71.49 13.72 -0.24
N LYS A 158 71.33 12.40 -0.29
CA LYS A 158 72.19 11.43 0.40
C LYS A 158 73.61 11.42 -0.19
N ASP A 159 73.72 11.48 -1.52
CA ASP A 159 75.01 11.52 -2.22
C ASP A 159 75.79 12.81 -1.95
N TRP A 160 75.09 13.94 -1.77
CA TRP A 160 75.72 15.20 -1.39
C TRP A 160 76.32 15.18 0.02
N GLN A 161 75.70 14.48 0.97
CA GLN A 161 76.19 14.39 2.35
C GLN A 161 77.43 13.49 2.47
N CYS A 162 77.50 12.40 1.70
CA CYS A 162 78.66 11.50 1.67
C CYS A 162 79.93 12.20 1.12
N ASN A 163 79.79 13.09 0.14
CA ASN A 163 80.93 13.85 -0.40
C ASN A 163 81.47 14.93 0.55
N ARG A 164 80.67 15.40 1.52
CA ARG A 164 81.10 16.43 2.49
C ARG A 164 81.90 15.84 3.66
N ALA A 165 81.66 14.57 4.02
CA ALA A 165 82.40 13.89 5.08
C ALA A 165 83.84 13.49 4.67
N ALA A 166 84.09 13.31 3.37
CA ALA A 166 85.41 12.90 2.86
C ALA A 166 86.45 14.05 2.77
N VAL A 167 86.05 15.31 2.94
CA VAL A 167 86.90 16.49 2.68
C VAL A 167 87.46 17.15 3.96
N VAL A 168 87.09 16.69 5.16
CA VAL A 168 87.40 17.40 6.43
C VAL A 168 88.43 16.71 7.35
N SER A 169 89.08 15.62 6.92
CA SER A 169 90.12 14.94 7.71
C SER A 169 91.54 15.11 7.15
N SER A 170 92.07 16.33 7.12
CA SER A 170 93.51 16.55 6.89
C SER A 170 93.97 17.93 7.36
N THR A 171 94.40 18.04 8.63
CA THR A 171 95.27 19.15 9.06
C THR A 171 96.17 18.72 10.24
N PRO A 172 97.51 18.88 10.16
CA PRO A 172 98.44 18.54 11.23
C PRO A 172 98.74 19.74 12.13
N MET A 173 98.82 19.52 13.45
CA MET A 173 99.22 20.53 14.44
C MET A 173 100.73 20.45 14.72
N ALA A 174 101.44 21.52 14.35
CA ALA A 174 102.79 21.81 14.80
C ALA A 174 102.72 22.73 16.03
N HIS A 175 103.51 22.45 17.08
CA HIS A 175 103.86 23.45 18.09
C HIS A 175 105.18 23.13 18.80
N VAL A 176 106.17 24.01 18.58
CA VAL A 176 107.43 24.19 19.32
C VAL A 176 107.19 25.35 20.31
N PRO A 177 107.80 25.36 21.53
CA PRO A 177 108.82 26.38 21.89
C PRO A 177 109.81 25.89 23.02
N PRO A 178 110.65 26.74 23.68
CA PRO A 178 112.03 27.03 23.26
C PRO A 178 113.11 26.79 24.36
N LYS A 179 114.39 26.75 23.95
CA LYS A 179 115.59 26.78 24.80
C LYS A 179 116.00 28.23 25.18
N PRO A 180 116.66 28.43 26.34
CA PRO A 180 117.66 29.50 26.52
C PRO A 180 119.05 28.90 26.83
N SER A 181 120.08 29.16 26.02
CA SER A 181 121.07 30.27 26.08
C SER A 181 122.27 29.99 27.03
N PRO A 182 123.51 29.90 26.50
CA PRO A 182 124.73 29.65 27.28
C PRO A 182 125.57 30.93 27.45
N TYR A 183 126.01 31.27 28.67
CA TYR A 183 127.23 32.05 28.94
C TYR A 183 127.48 32.15 30.44
N SER A 184 128.62 31.65 30.93
CA SER A 184 129.55 32.40 31.81
C SER A 184 130.70 31.53 32.35
N VAL A 185 131.94 32.03 32.14
CA VAL A 185 133.08 32.12 33.10
C VAL A 185 133.67 30.78 33.58
N LEU A 186 134.88 30.33 33.24
CA LEU A 186 136.24 30.92 33.12
C LEU A 186 136.84 31.46 34.44
N MET A 187 137.45 30.58 35.25
CA MET A 187 138.69 30.82 36.03
C MET A 187 139.01 29.63 36.96
N GLY A 188 140.30 29.34 37.16
CA GLY A 188 140.78 28.61 38.35
C GLY A 188 141.42 27.25 38.10
N MET A 189 142.59 27.23 37.47
CA MET A 189 143.53 26.10 37.58
C MET A 189 144.24 26.14 38.94
N ALA A 190 144.48 24.95 39.52
CA ALA A 190 145.26 24.66 40.73
C ALA A 190 144.52 24.49 42.09
N GLY A 191 143.38 23.80 42.07
CA GLY A 191 142.81 23.04 43.21
C GLY A 191 142.17 21.69 42.78
N LEU A 192 142.40 21.31 41.52
CA LEU A 192 141.50 20.53 40.66
C LEU A 192 141.55 18.99 40.82
N ARG A 193 141.95 18.45 41.97
CA ARG A 193 141.75 17.02 42.26
C ARG A 193 140.70 16.82 43.36
N ASN A 194 140.88 17.44 44.53
CA ASN A 194 139.95 17.22 45.65
C ASN A 194 138.59 17.95 45.51
N GLU A 195 138.51 19.06 44.77
CA GLU A 195 137.23 19.71 44.43
C GLU A 195 136.52 19.02 43.26
N ARG A 196 137.27 18.54 42.26
CA ARG A 196 136.72 17.67 41.21
C ARG A 196 136.10 16.41 41.79
N ASP A 197 136.76 15.74 42.73
CA ASP A 197 136.21 14.51 43.33
C ASP A 197 134.94 14.78 44.17
N ARG A 198 134.78 15.98 44.74
CA ARG A 198 133.56 16.38 45.47
C ARG A 198 132.44 16.80 44.53
N ASP A 199 132.77 17.52 43.47
CA ASP A 199 131.81 17.92 42.45
C ASP A 199 131.40 16.72 41.59
N GLU A 200 132.29 15.77 41.32
CA GLU A 200 131.99 14.47 40.71
C GLU A 200 131.05 13.66 41.61
N LYS A 201 131.32 13.53 42.91
CA LYS A 201 130.37 12.87 43.83
C LYS A 201 129.01 13.56 43.92
N ARG A 202 128.97 14.89 43.90
CA ARG A 202 127.71 15.66 43.88
C ARG A 202 126.97 15.50 42.56
N LEU A 203 127.70 15.45 41.44
CA LEU A 203 127.16 15.16 40.12
C LEU A 203 126.63 13.73 40.05
N GLU A 204 127.37 12.74 40.55
CA GLU A 204 126.93 11.34 40.67
C GLU A 204 125.66 11.21 41.53
N ASP A 205 125.60 11.89 42.69
CA ASP A 205 124.40 11.91 43.54
C ASP A 205 123.20 12.59 42.85
N MET A 206 123.44 13.68 42.11
CA MET A 206 122.40 14.38 41.35
C MET A 206 121.95 13.57 40.13
N GLU A 207 122.86 12.90 39.44
CA GLU A 207 122.57 11.96 38.36
C GLU A 207 121.80 10.75 38.87
N TYR A 208 122.15 10.23 40.05
CA TYR A 208 121.41 9.15 40.70
C TYR A 208 119.99 9.61 41.10
N ARG A 209 119.85 10.82 41.65
CA ARG A 209 118.54 11.40 41.97
C ARG A 209 117.70 11.69 40.72
N LEU A 210 118.32 12.17 39.64
CA LEU A 210 117.66 12.39 38.35
C LEU A 210 117.21 11.06 37.74
N LYS A 211 118.07 10.04 37.68
CA LYS A 211 117.70 8.70 37.23
C LYS A 211 116.55 8.13 38.06
N ARG A 212 116.60 8.27 39.39
CA ARG A 212 115.51 7.83 40.28
C ARG A 212 114.21 8.61 40.06
N ALA A 213 114.28 9.90 39.74
CA ALA A 213 113.12 10.71 39.42
C ALA A 213 112.56 10.36 38.03
N ASP A 214 113.41 10.12 37.05
CA ASP A 214 113.04 9.67 35.70
C ASP A 214 112.39 8.28 35.74
N ASP A 215 112.95 7.35 36.51
CA ASP A 215 112.34 6.03 36.73
C ASP A 215 111.00 6.15 37.45
N ALA A 216 110.88 7.03 38.45
CA ALA A 216 109.60 7.29 39.13
C ALA A 216 108.57 8.01 38.24
N LEU A 217 109.01 8.83 37.28
CA LEU A 217 108.16 9.45 36.28
C LEU A 217 107.68 8.40 35.27
N ARG A 218 108.56 7.53 34.77
CA ARG A 218 108.19 6.40 33.90
C ARG A 218 107.18 5.47 34.59
N ASP A 219 107.44 5.10 35.84
CA ASP A 219 106.49 4.30 36.63
C ASP A 219 105.12 4.97 36.78
N ARG A 220 105.08 6.31 36.88
CA ARG A 220 103.82 7.07 36.94
C ARG A 220 103.14 7.19 35.58
N GLU A 221 103.91 7.38 34.52
CA GLU A 221 103.41 7.41 33.14
C GLU A 221 102.82 6.05 32.74
N ASP A 222 103.48 4.95 33.09
CA ASP A 222 102.99 3.60 32.81
C ASP A 222 101.72 3.31 33.62
N ARG A 223 101.65 3.73 34.89
CA ARG A 223 100.39 3.66 35.66
C ARG A 223 99.30 4.56 35.07
N ALA A 224 99.64 5.73 34.57
CA ALA A 224 98.68 6.62 33.92
C ALA A 224 98.12 5.97 32.64
N LYS A 225 98.98 5.39 31.80
CA LYS A 225 98.57 4.60 30.62
C LYS A 225 97.69 3.42 30.99
N ASP A 226 98.07 2.64 32.01
CA ASP A 226 97.25 1.53 32.51
C ASP A 226 95.86 2.00 32.95
N THR A 227 95.77 3.17 33.60
CA THR A 227 94.48 3.74 34.00
C THR A 227 93.68 4.28 32.82
N GLU A 228 94.33 4.90 31.83
CA GLU A 228 93.69 5.37 30.60
C GLU A 228 93.14 4.19 29.78
N GLU A 229 93.91 3.11 29.64
CA GLU A 229 93.46 1.88 28.98
C GLU A 229 92.27 1.25 29.71
N ARG A 230 92.29 1.22 31.05
CA ARG A 230 91.14 0.75 31.83
C ARG A 230 89.90 1.63 31.65
N LEU A 231 90.08 2.95 31.59
CA LEU A 231 88.98 3.88 31.34
C LEU A 231 88.42 3.71 29.93
N ALA A 232 89.27 3.50 28.92
CA ALA A 232 88.84 3.23 27.55
C ALA A 232 88.00 1.94 27.47
N ARG A 233 88.47 0.85 28.10
CA ARG A 233 87.70 -0.41 28.17
C ARG A 233 86.36 -0.24 28.88
N LEU A 234 86.32 0.49 29.99
CA LEU A 234 85.07 0.78 30.70
C LEU A 234 84.11 1.65 29.87
N GLN A 235 84.64 2.56 29.05
CA GLN A 235 83.82 3.35 28.12
C GLN A 235 83.25 2.47 27.01
N GLU A 236 84.04 1.56 26.44
CA GLU A 236 83.59 0.56 25.47
C GLU A 236 82.49 -0.33 26.07
N ASP A 237 82.72 -0.91 27.25
CA ASP A 237 81.74 -1.72 27.97
C ASP A 237 80.44 -0.95 28.25
N TYR A 238 80.54 0.34 28.61
CA TYR A 238 79.38 1.20 28.82
C TYR A 238 78.63 1.48 27.51
N THR A 239 79.34 1.70 26.40
CA THR A 239 78.70 1.89 25.10
C THR A 239 78.01 0.62 24.61
N ASP A 240 78.61 -0.55 24.81
CA ASP A 240 78.02 -1.84 24.46
C ASP A 240 76.78 -2.14 25.33
N LEU A 241 76.86 -1.87 26.63
CA LEU A 241 75.71 -1.99 27.54
C LEU A 241 74.58 -1.03 27.16
N ARG A 242 74.92 0.20 26.75
CA ARG A 242 73.94 1.17 26.28
C ARG A 242 73.27 0.72 24.98
N GLN A 243 74.04 0.23 24.00
CA GLN A 243 73.51 -0.28 22.74
C GLN A 243 72.61 -1.49 22.95
N THR A 244 73.01 -2.44 23.80
CA THR A 244 72.18 -3.60 24.15
C THR A 244 70.90 -3.20 24.87
N TYR A 245 70.93 -2.23 25.78
CA TYR A 245 69.74 -1.70 26.43
C TYR A 245 68.80 -0.99 25.44
N GLU A 246 69.34 -0.18 24.52
CA GLU A 246 68.56 0.48 23.48
C GLU A 246 67.91 -0.54 22.52
N ALA A 247 68.63 -1.60 22.13
CA ALA A 247 68.10 -2.69 21.33
C ALA A 247 66.98 -3.44 22.05
N LEU A 248 67.19 -3.86 23.30
CA LEU A 248 66.17 -4.52 24.15
C LEU A 248 64.92 -3.65 24.33
N ARG A 249 65.10 -2.34 24.51
CA ARG A 249 63.98 -1.39 24.60
C ARG A 249 63.20 -1.30 23.29
N SER A 250 63.88 -1.29 22.15
CA SER A 250 63.22 -1.29 20.83
C SER A 250 62.48 -2.60 20.54
N ASP A 251 63.05 -3.75 20.93
CA ASP A 251 62.41 -5.06 20.78
C ASP A 251 61.16 -5.18 21.65
N HIS A 252 61.21 -4.66 22.88
CA HIS A 252 60.03 -4.59 23.75
C HIS A 252 58.93 -3.72 23.15
N ALA A 253 59.27 -2.52 22.67
CA ALA A 253 58.31 -1.64 22.00
C ALA A 253 57.70 -2.28 20.74
N ALA A 254 58.51 -3.01 19.96
CA ALA A 254 58.03 -3.76 18.80
C ALA A 254 57.11 -4.92 19.19
N ALA A 255 57.40 -5.61 20.30
CA ALA A 255 56.55 -6.67 20.83
C ALA A 255 55.19 -6.14 21.32
N GLU A 256 55.18 -5.01 22.05
CA GLU A 256 53.96 -4.32 22.46
C GLU A 256 53.12 -3.86 21.26
N ALA A 257 53.76 -3.26 20.26
CA ALA A 257 53.08 -2.86 19.02
C ALA A 257 52.46 -4.06 18.30
N LYS A 258 53.15 -5.20 18.24
CA LYS A 258 52.61 -6.45 17.65
C LYS A 258 51.41 -6.98 18.45
N LEU A 259 51.45 -6.92 19.78
CA LEU A 259 50.32 -7.32 20.62
C LEU A 259 49.10 -6.42 20.39
N GLN A 260 49.30 -5.10 20.35
CA GLN A 260 48.22 -4.14 20.06
C GLN A 260 47.59 -4.37 18.67
N ILE A 261 48.42 -4.63 17.65
CA ILE A 261 47.91 -4.99 16.31
C ILE A 261 47.10 -6.28 16.38
N GLY A 262 47.61 -7.31 17.08
CA GLY A 262 46.91 -8.59 17.26
C GLY A 262 45.55 -8.44 17.96
N ASP A 263 45.46 -7.60 18.99
CA ASP A 263 44.20 -7.33 19.69
C ASP A 263 43.23 -6.53 18.82
N ASN A 264 43.72 -5.54 18.06
CA ASN A 264 42.89 -4.81 17.09
C ASN A 264 42.35 -5.73 15.99
N THR A 265 43.16 -6.65 15.47
CA THR A 265 42.69 -7.62 14.46
C THR A 265 41.63 -8.54 15.04
N ARG A 266 41.78 -9.02 16.27
CA ARG A 266 40.76 -9.86 16.94
C ARG A 266 39.46 -9.11 17.15
N GLN A 267 39.52 -7.84 17.54
CA GLN A 267 38.34 -6.99 17.69
C GLN A 267 37.62 -6.77 16.35
N GLN A 268 38.39 -6.55 15.28
CA GLN A 268 37.83 -6.45 13.93
C GLN A 268 37.19 -7.77 13.49
N ASP A 269 37.84 -8.90 13.71
CA ASP A 269 37.29 -10.23 13.38
C ASP A 269 35.99 -10.50 14.12
N TRP A 270 35.91 -10.16 15.41
CA TRP A 270 34.68 -10.28 16.20
C TRP A 270 33.56 -9.38 15.67
N LYS A 271 33.89 -8.15 15.25
CA LYS A 271 32.93 -7.25 14.62
C LYS A 271 32.43 -7.80 13.29
N ILE A 272 33.33 -8.33 12.45
CA ILE A 272 32.99 -8.96 11.18
C ILE A 272 32.09 -10.18 11.41
N GLU A 273 32.42 -11.04 12.37
CA GLU A 273 31.61 -12.24 12.67
C GLU A 273 30.20 -11.86 13.16
N ARG A 274 30.10 -10.84 14.02
CA ARG A 274 28.81 -10.31 14.47
C ARG A 274 27.98 -9.78 13.30
N LEU A 275 28.56 -8.92 12.46
CA LEU A 275 27.86 -8.36 11.30
C LEU A 275 27.47 -9.46 10.30
N ALA A 276 28.30 -10.49 10.11
CA ALA A 276 27.97 -11.63 9.27
C ALA A 276 26.79 -12.45 9.82
N LYS A 277 26.68 -12.61 11.15
CA LYS A 277 25.52 -13.25 11.78
C LYS A 277 24.25 -12.41 11.63
N GLU A 278 24.35 -11.09 11.86
CA GLU A 278 23.24 -10.15 11.67
C GLU A 278 22.75 -10.15 10.21
N ASN A 279 23.66 -10.11 9.22
CA ASN A 279 23.31 -10.20 7.81
C ASN A 279 22.59 -11.51 7.46
N ARG A 280 23.06 -12.66 7.96
CA ARG A 280 22.36 -13.95 7.75
C ARG A 280 20.96 -13.95 8.37
N ALA A 281 20.79 -13.36 9.55
CA ALA A 281 19.47 -13.23 10.18
C ALA A 281 18.54 -12.34 9.34
N LEU A 282 19.05 -11.23 8.81
CA LEU A 282 18.30 -10.35 7.91
C LEU A 282 17.96 -11.03 6.57
N GLU A 283 18.84 -11.87 6.04
CA GLU A 283 18.56 -12.69 4.86
C GLU A 283 17.40 -13.67 5.13
N VAL A 284 17.40 -14.37 6.26
CA VAL A 284 16.30 -15.27 6.67
C VAL A 284 14.99 -14.48 6.80
N ALA A 285 14.99 -13.37 7.53
CA ALA A 285 13.80 -12.52 7.68
C ALA A 285 13.29 -12.01 6.32
N ASN A 286 14.17 -11.62 5.41
CA ASN A 286 13.78 -11.23 4.04
C ASN A 286 13.15 -12.39 3.26
N THR A 287 13.64 -13.62 3.41
CA THR A 287 13.00 -14.79 2.77
C THR A 287 11.63 -15.09 3.34
N GLU A 288 11.41 -14.90 4.64
CA GLU A 288 10.11 -15.04 5.29
C GLU A 288 9.14 -13.96 4.82
N LEU A 289 9.57 -12.69 4.80
CA LEU A 289 8.77 -11.59 4.27
C LEU A 289 8.37 -11.84 2.81
N ARG A 290 9.28 -12.32 1.96
CA ARG A 290 8.96 -12.69 0.57
C ARG A 290 7.91 -13.79 0.47
N LYS A 291 7.89 -14.77 1.39
CA LYS A 291 6.86 -15.81 1.45
C LYS A 291 5.51 -15.20 1.83
N THR A 292 5.46 -14.39 2.90
CA THR A 292 4.22 -13.72 3.32
C THR A 292 3.63 -12.83 2.21
N VAL A 293 4.49 -12.11 1.47
CA VAL A 293 4.05 -11.33 0.30
C VAL A 293 3.47 -12.21 -0.80
N GLN A 294 4.03 -13.40 -1.05
CA GLN A 294 3.44 -14.32 -2.02
C GLN A 294 2.10 -14.89 -1.55
N GLU A 295 1.97 -15.23 -0.27
CA GLU A 295 0.72 -15.72 0.34
C GLU A 295 -0.39 -14.67 0.23
N VAL A 296 -0.12 -13.43 0.65
CA VAL A 296 -1.07 -12.30 0.51
C VAL A 296 -1.42 -12.06 -0.96
N LYS A 297 -0.47 -12.20 -1.89
CA LYS A 297 -0.75 -12.08 -3.33
C LYS A 297 -1.68 -13.19 -3.81
N THR A 298 -1.51 -14.44 -3.35
CA THR A 298 -2.41 -15.54 -3.68
C THR A 298 -3.81 -15.33 -3.11
N GLU A 299 -3.91 -14.90 -1.85
CA GLU A 299 -5.20 -14.59 -1.22
C GLU A 299 -5.93 -13.46 -1.94
N ASN A 300 -5.22 -12.40 -2.33
CA ASN A 300 -5.81 -11.30 -3.12
C ASN A 300 -6.32 -11.77 -4.49
N LEU A 301 -5.62 -12.71 -5.14
CA LEU A 301 -6.11 -13.30 -6.39
C LEU A 301 -7.38 -14.11 -6.16
N GLU A 302 -7.43 -14.95 -5.11
CA GLU A 302 -8.63 -15.73 -4.77
C GLU A 302 -9.83 -14.84 -4.40
N VAL A 303 -9.61 -13.76 -3.64
CA VAL A 303 -10.66 -12.79 -3.32
C VAL A 303 -11.13 -12.07 -4.58
N SER A 304 -10.21 -11.67 -5.47
CA SER A 304 -10.56 -11.04 -6.75
C SER A 304 -11.38 -11.98 -7.63
N GLU A 305 -11.02 -13.26 -7.71
CA GLU A 305 -11.80 -14.29 -8.42
C GLU A 305 -13.21 -14.45 -7.83
N LYS A 306 -13.33 -14.48 -6.49
CA LYS A 306 -14.64 -14.54 -5.81
C LYS A 306 -15.50 -13.30 -6.10
N ILE A 307 -14.92 -12.10 -6.12
CA ILE A 307 -15.63 -10.87 -6.48
C ILE A 307 -16.18 -10.96 -7.90
N VAL A 308 -15.36 -11.42 -8.87
CA VAL A 308 -15.81 -11.59 -10.26
C VAL A 308 -16.95 -12.61 -10.37
N LEU A 309 -16.88 -13.71 -9.62
CA LEU A 309 -17.97 -14.71 -9.58
C LEU A 309 -19.26 -14.13 -8.99
N LEU A 310 -19.18 -13.40 -7.87
CA LEU A 310 -20.33 -12.73 -7.26
C LEU A 310 -20.93 -11.66 -8.17
N ASP A 311 -20.10 -10.91 -8.89
CA ASP A 311 -20.56 -9.95 -9.90
C ASP A 311 -21.32 -10.62 -11.04
N ASP A 312 -20.84 -11.77 -11.51
CA ASP A 312 -21.53 -12.55 -12.54
C ASP A 312 -22.85 -13.16 -12.03
N GLU A 313 -22.91 -13.60 -10.77
CA GLU A 313 -24.15 -14.04 -10.12
C GLU A 313 -25.15 -12.90 -9.96
N LEU A 314 -24.69 -11.71 -9.55
CA LEU A 314 -25.49 -10.50 -9.44
C LEU A 314 -26.05 -10.09 -10.80
N ARG A 315 -25.24 -10.11 -11.86
CA ARG A 315 -25.70 -9.82 -13.23
C ARG A 315 -26.78 -10.81 -13.68
N LYS A 316 -26.60 -12.11 -13.41
CA LYS A 316 -27.62 -13.13 -13.71
C LYS A 316 -28.90 -12.92 -12.90
N ALA A 317 -28.80 -12.54 -11.64
CA ALA A 317 -29.96 -12.24 -10.80
C ALA A 317 -30.74 -11.03 -11.33
N LYS A 318 -30.04 -9.94 -11.68
CA LYS A 318 -30.66 -8.75 -12.29
C LYS A 318 -31.33 -9.04 -13.63
N ALA A 319 -30.71 -9.87 -14.49
CA ALA A 319 -31.34 -10.28 -15.74
C ALA A 319 -32.66 -11.05 -15.50
N ARG A 320 -32.68 -11.95 -14.50
CA ARG A 320 -33.90 -12.67 -14.10
C ARG A 320 -34.95 -11.75 -13.50
N GLU A 321 -34.55 -10.73 -12.74
CA GLU A 321 -35.45 -9.72 -12.19
C GLU A 321 -36.15 -8.95 -13.32
N LEU A 322 -35.39 -8.48 -14.31
CA LEU A 322 -35.94 -7.83 -15.50
C LEU A 322 -36.91 -8.74 -16.28
N ASP A 323 -36.57 -10.03 -16.44
CA ASP A 323 -37.48 -11.00 -17.07
C ASP A 323 -38.79 -11.19 -16.29
N LEU A 324 -38.72 -11.16 -14.96
CA LEU A 324 -39.89 -11.28 -14.08
C LEU A 324 -40.74 -10.00 -14.11
N ASP A 325 -40.12 -8.83 -14.14
CA ASP A 325 -40.81 -7.54 -14.26
C ASP A 325 -41.54 -7.44 -15.60
N ALA A 326 -40.89 -7.83 -16.71
CA ALA A 326 -41.53 -7.89 -18.03
C ALA A 326 -42.74 -8.84 -18.04
N ARG A 327 -42.64 -10.00 -17.38
CA ARG A 327 -43.78 -10.92 -17.22
C ARG A 327 -44.88 -10.32 -16.34
N HIS A 328 -44.52 -9.59 -15.30
CA HIS A 328 -45.48 -8.91 -14.45
C HIS A 328 -46.26 -7.84 -15.22
N GLU A 329 -45.57 -7.02 -16.00
CA GLU A 329 -46.17 -6.01 -16.89
C GLU A 329 -47.12 -6.64 -17.91
N GLN A 330 -46.72 -7.77 -18.53
CA GLN A 330 -47.58 -8.54 -19.44
C GLN A 330 -48.86 -9.02 -18.73
N LEU A 331 -48.75 -9.61 -17.55
CA LEU A 331 -49.92 -10.07 -16.77
C LEU A 331 -50.83 -8.90 -16.34
N VAL A 332 -50.25 -7.73 -16.03
CA VAL A 332 -51.01 -6.51 -15.72
C VAL A 332 -51.77 -6.03 -16.95
N ALA A 333 -51.14 -6.03 -18.12
CA ALA A 333 -51.79 -5.66 -19.39
C ALA A 333 -52.93 -6.64 -19.74
N GLU A 334 -52.69 -7.95 -19.66
CA GLU A 334 -53.72 -8.99 -19.86
C GLU A 334 -54.89 -8.82 -18.90
N ARG A 335 -54.62 -8.54 -17.61
CA ARG A 335 -55.67 -8.24 -16.63
C ARG A 335 -56.47 -7.00 -17.03
N GLY A 336 -55.81 -5.96 -17.55
CA GLY A 336 -56.47 -4.77 -18.07
C GLY A 336 -57.45 -5.10 -19.20
N LEU A 337 -57.01 -5.88 -20.19
CA LEU A 337 -57.85 -6.35 -21.30
C LEU A 337 -59.04 -7.20 -20.84
N MET A 338 -58.83 -8.05 -19.83
CA MET A 338 -59.91 -8.86 -19.26
C MET A 338 -60.95 -8.00 -18.52
N LEU A 339 -60.52 -6.93 -17.85
CA LEU A 339 -61.42 -5.99 -17.19
C LEU A 339 -62.22 -5.15 -18.19
N THR A 340 -61.62 -4.72 -19.31
CA THR A 340 -62.35 -4.02 -20.37
C THR A 340 -63.39 -4.93 -21.02
N ALA A 341 -63.00 -6.17 -21.37
CA ALA A 341 -63.94 -7.16 -21.91
C ALA A 341 -65.07 -7.49 -20.93
N GLN A 342 -64.78 -7.56 -19.62
CA GLN A 342 -65.81 -7.74 -18.60
C GLN A 342 -66.81 -6.57 -18.57
N GLU A 343 -66.34 -5.33 -18.72
CA GLU A 343 -67.22 -4.16 -18.72
C GLU A 343 -68.05 -4.06 -19.99
N GLU A 344 -67.45 -4.36 -21.16
CA GLU A 344 -68.18 -4.47 -22.43
C GLU A 344 -69.33 -5.50 -22.34
N LEU A 345 -69.05 -6.68 -21.79
CA LEU A 345 -70.08 -7.70 -21.57
C LEU A 345 -71.17 -7.24 -20.58
N ARG A 346 -70.81 -6.47 -19.54
CA ARG A 346 -71.81 -5.90 -18.63
C ARG A 346 -72.70 -4.90 -19.33
N VAL A 347 -72.12 -4.00 -20.14
CA VAL A 347 -72.87 -3.03 -20.94
C VAL A 347 -73.80 -3.77 -21.91
N GLU A 348 -73.30 -4.76 -22.66
CA GLU A 348 -74.12 -5.54 -23.59
C GLU A 348 -75.28 -6.25 -22.86
N VAL A 349 -75.04 -6.85 -21.69
CA VAL A 349 -76.11 -7.46 -20.89
C VAL A 349 -77.17 -6.43 -20.50
N VAL A 350 -76.77 -5.24 -20.06
CA VAL A 350 -77.69 -4.16 -19.70
C VAL A 350 -78.50 -3.70 -20.92
N GLU A 351 -77.86 -3.53 -22.08
CA GLU A 351 -78.53 -3.18 -23.34
C GLU A 351 -79.55 -4.25 -23.78
N LYS A 352 -79.17 -5.53 -23.71
CA LYS A 352 -80.06 -6.65 -24.03
C LYS A 352 -81.24 -6.73 -23.06
N MET A 353 -81.02 -6.46 -21.78
CA MET A 353 -82.10 -6.35 -20.79
C MET A 353 -83.03 -5.18 -21.12
N GLY A 354 -82.51 -4.02 -21.49
CA GLY A 354 -83.32 -2.89 -21.93
C GLY A 354 -84.17 -3.22 -23.16
N LEU A 355 -83.62 -3.94 -24.13
CA LEU A 355 -84.38 -4.43 -25.30
C LEU A 355 -85.48 -5.43 -24.93
N LEU A 356 -85.23 -6.30 -23.94
CA LEU A 356 -86.23 -7.22 -23.41
C LEU A 356 -87.36 -6.46 -22.71
N ASP A 357 -87.04 -5.45 -21.90
CA ASP A 357 -88.03 -4.58 -21.24
C ASP A 357 -88.87 -3.80 -22.28
N GLU A 358 -88.24 -3.28 -23.33
CA GLU A 358 -88.94 -2.66 -24.45
C GLU A 358 -89.88 -3.64 -25.17
N PHE A 359 -89.40 -4.86 -25.43
CA PHE A 359 -90.19 -5.89 -26.06
C PHE A 359 -91.39 -6.26 -25.18
N GLU A 360 -91.19 -6.45 -23.88
CA GLU A 360 -92.24 -6.73 -22.92
C GLU A 360 -93.25 -5.58 -22.86
N ALA A 361 -92.79 -4.32 -22.83
CA ALA A 361 -93.67 -3.16 -22.87
C ALA A 361 -94.49 -3.08 -24.16
N ARG A 362 -93.89 -3.37 -25.33
CA ARG A 362 -94.62 -3.44 -26.62
C ARG A 362 -95.63 -4.57 -26.61
N PHE A 363 -95.25 -5.75 -26.11
CA PHE A 363 -96.14 -6.90 -26.01
C PHE A 363 -97.32 -6.59 -25.08
N GLN A 364 -97.10 -5.99 -23.92
CA GLN A 364 -98.16 -5.55 -23.02
C GLN A 364 -99.10 -4.52 -23.67
N ARG A 365 -98.56 -3.56 -24.45
CA ARG A 365 -99.39 -2.60 -25.21
C ARG A 365 -100.24 -3.30 -26.27
N GLN A 366 -99.66 -4.22 -27.03
CA GLN A 366 -100.39 -5.01 -28.03
C GLN A 366 -101.45 -5.89 -27.37
N TYR A 367 -101.13 -6.51 -26.24
CA TYR A 367 -102.07 -7.32 -25.47
C TYR A 367 -103.25 -6.49 -24.97
N LYS A 368 -103.00 -5.30 -24.40
CA LYS A 368 -104.06 -4.37 -23.99
C LYS A 368 -104.91 -3.90 -25.17
N SER A 369 -104.29 -3.51 -26.28
CA SER A 369 -104.98 -3.14 -27.53
C SER A 369 -105.87 -4.30 -28.02
N TRP A 370 -105.37 -5.53 -27.95
CA TRP A 370 -106.12 -6.72 -28.33
C TRP A 370 -107.27 -7.02 -27.36
N GLU A 371 -107.08 -6.83 -26.05
CA GLU A 371 -108.17 -6.95 -25.06
C GLU A 371 -109.25 -5.89 -25.29
N GLU A 372 -108.86 -4.65 -25.61
CA GLU A 372 -109.78 -3.57 -25.98
C GLU A 372 -110.54 -3.90 -27.27
N GLU A 373 -109.85 -4.35 -28.32
CA GLU A 373 -110.48 -4.83 -29.57
C GLU A 373 -111.42 -6.00 -29.32
N ARG A 374 -111.02 -6.97 -28.50
CA ARG A 374 -111.87 -8.09 -28.10
C ARG A 374 -113.10 -7.60 -27.35
N SER A 375 -112.94 -6.69 -26.40
CA SER A 375 -114.06 -6.14 -25.62
C SER A 375 -115.02 -5.33 -26.50
N THR A 376 -114.51 -4.55 -27.45
CA THR A 376 -115.31 -3.78 -28.40
C THR A 376 -116.02 -4.69 -29.40
N LEU A 377 -115.36 -5.71 -29.93
CA LEU A 377 -116.00 -6.74 -30.76
C LEU A 377 -117.06 -7.51 -29.97
N GLN A 378 -116.80 -7.85 -28.71
CA GLN A 378 -117.77 -8.52 -27.85
C GLN A 378 -118.98 -7.62 -27.59
N ALA A 379 -118.77 -6.32 -27.32
CA ALA A 379 -119.82 -5.33 -27.22
C ALA A 379 -120.58 -5.16 -28.55
N GLN A 380 -119.90 -5.22 -29.71
CA GLN A 380 -120.55 -5.21 -31.03
C GLN A 380 -121.37 -6.48 -31.27
N VAL A 381 -120.90 -7.65 -30.85
CA VAL A 381 -121.67 -8.91 -30.94
C VAL A 381 -122.89 -8.85 -30.02
N GLU A 382 -122.76 -8.29 -28.82
CA GLU A 382 -123.88 -8.05 -27.91
C GLU A 382 -124.87 -7.02 -28.47
N ALA A 383 -124.37 -5.94 -29.09
CA ALA A 383 -125.18 -4.94 -29.77
C ALA A 383 -125.87 -5.51 -31.02
N LEU A 384 -125.22 -6.40 -31.77
CA LEU A 384 -125.82 -7.13 -32.89
C LEU A 384 -126.81 -8.20 -32.43
N ARG A 385 -126.63 -8.77 -31.24
CA ARG A 385 -127.63 -9.62 -30.59
C ARG A 385 -128.84 -8.82 -30.10
N GLN A 386 -128.64 -7.59 -29.61
CA GLN A 386 -129.71 -6.68 -29.21
C GLN A 386 -130.39 -5.97 -30.41
N GLY A 387 -129.64 -5.71 -31.49
CA GLY A 387 -130.13 -5.16 -32.76
C GLY A 387 -130.63 -6.22 -33.74
N GLY A 388 -130.42 -7.51 -33.44
CA GLY A 388 -130.83 -8.67 -34.24
C GLY A 388 -132.34 -8.92 -34.28
N ASP A 389 -133.13 -8.17 -33.50
CA ASP A 389 -134.60 -8.15 -33.62
C ASP A 389 -135.12 -7.12 -34.64
N ASN A 390 -134.27 -6.30 -35.28
CA ASN A 390 -134.70 -5.41 -36.35
C ASN A 390 -133.63 -5.19 -37.42
N ARG A 391 -133.96 -5.68 -38.63
CA ARG A 391 -133.32 -5.48 -39.95
C ARG A 391 -132.41 -6.59 -40.46
N ALA A 392 -133.07 -7.52 -41.14
CA ALA A 392 -132.62 -8.05 -42.41
C ALA A 392 -132.48 -6.96 -43.50
N THR A 393 -131.56 -7.21 -44.44
CA THR A 393 -131.48 -6.77 -45.87
C THR A 393 -130.33 -5.84 -46.32
N ALA A 394 -129.75 -6.25 -47.47
CA ALA A 394 -128.89 -5.57 -48.46
C ALA A 394 -127.35 -5.65 -48.28
N SER A 395 -126.59 -6.48 -49.05
CA SER A 395 -126.19 -6.41 -50.48
C SER A 395 -125.14 -5.30 -50.77
N ARG A 396 -123.84 -5.58 -50.94
CA ARG A 396 -123.09 -5.98 -52.18
C ARG A 396 -122.23 -4.82 -52.71
N THR A 397 -120.89 -4.99 -52.83
CA THR A 397 -120.03 -4.77 -54.04
C THR A 397 -118.52 -4.64 -53.74
N ARG A 398 -117.71 -5.27 -54.60
CA ARG A 398 -116.22 -5.30 -54.75
C ARG A 398 -115.71 -4.00 -55.43
N PRO A 399 -114.39 -3.61 -55.42
CA PRO A 399 -113.38 -4.18 -56.34
C PRO A 399 -111.89 -4.17 -55.85
N LEU A 400 -110.99 -4.59 -56.76
CA LEU A 400 -109.54 -4.90 -56.68
C LEU A 400 -108.56 -3.70 -56.62
N THR A 401 -107.33 -3.93 -56.13
CA THR A 401 -105.99 -3.44 -56.62
C THR A 401 -104.92 -4.31 -55.89
N ALA A 402 -104.01 -5.10 -56.50
CA ALA A 402 -102.92 -4.88 -57.46
C ALA A 402 -101.82 -3.94 -56.96
N SER A 403 -100.62 -4.47 -56.68
CA SER A 403 -99.32 -3.98 -57.21
C SER A 403 -98.11 -4.31 -56.31
N THR A 404 -97.09 -4.89 -56.96
CA THR A 404 -95.63 -4.76 -56.74
C THR A 404 -94.97 -5.33 -55.48
N GLY A 405 -94.33 -6.49 -55.65
CA GLY A 405 -92.91 -6.47 -56.04
C GLY A 405 -91.87 -6.60 -54.90
N PRO A 406 -90.99 -7.63 -54.95
CA PRO A 406 -89.82 -7.76 -54.09
C PRO A 406 -88.70 -6.83 -54.56
N LYS A 407 -87.87 -6.32 -53.64
CA LYS A 407 -86.65 -5.56 -53.97
C LYS A 407 -85.42 -6.17 -53.27
N PRO A 408 -84.59 -6.92 -54.00
CA PRO A 408 -83.18 -7.13 -53.72
C PRO A 408 -82.33 -6.17 -54.58
N LEU A 409 -81.41 -5.42 -53.97
CA LEU A 409 -80.30 -4.68 -54.61
C LEU A 409 -79.21 -4.57 -53.53
N ALA A 410 -78.13 -5.36 -53.59
CA ALA A 410 -76.98 -5.18 -54.46
C ALA A 410 -76.27 -3.83 -54.19
N GLY A 411 -75.15 -3.96 -53.46
CA GLY A 411 -73.85 -3.34 -53.77
C GLY A 411 -73.83 -1.96 -54.39
N SER A 412 -73.37 -1.00 -53.60
CA SER A 412 -72.46 0.06 -54.02
C SER A 412 -71.91 0.69 -52.75
N SER A 413 -71.06 -0.07 -52.05
CA SER A 413 -70.12 0.45 -51.05
C SER A 413 -69.15 1.36 -51.80
N GLY A 414 -69.58 2.59 -52.03
CA GLY A 414 -68.64 3.71 -52.14
C GLY A 414 -68.29 4.03 -50.70
N LEU A 415 -67.04 3.76 -50.32
CA LEU A 415 -66.52 4.16 -49.02
C LEU A 415 -66.93 5.61 -48.80
N SER A 416 -67.65 5.87 -47.72
CA SER A 416 -68.01 7.23 -47.35
C SER A 416 -66.73 8.05 -47.18
N GLU A 417 -66.80 9.36 -47.39
CA GLU A 417 -65.60 10.21 -47.29
C GLU A 417 -64.98 10.15 -45.87
N GLU A 418 -65.79 9.82 -44.85
CA GLU A 418 -65.35 9.42 -43.50
C GLU A 418 -64.58 8.09 -43.50
N GLU A 419 -65.09 7.03 -44.12
CA GLU A 419 -64.38 5.75 -44.20
C GLU A 419 -63.05 5.86 -44.97
N VAL A 420 -62.97 6.74 -45.97
CA VAL A 420 -61.71 7.03 -46.68
C VAL A 420 -60.73 7.79 -45.79
N GLN A 421 -61.22 8.66 -44.90
CA GLN A 421 -60.39 9.38 -43.94
C GLN A 421 -59.89 8.46 -42.84
N ASP A 422 -60.75 7.59 -42.29
CA ASP A 422 -60.37 6.57 -41.31
C ASP A 422 -59.30 5.61 -41.87
N LEU A 423 -59.43 5.20 -43.14
CA LEU A 423 -58.41 4.38 -43.81
C LEU A 423 -57.08 5.12 -44.02
N ARG A 424 -57.09 6.44 -44.19
CA ARG A 424 -55.86 7.25 -44.25
C ARG A 424 -55.19 7.39 -42.89
N ASP A 425 -55.98 7.56 -41.84
CA ASP A 425 -55.47 7.65 -40.49
C ASP A 425 -54.91 6.30 -40.02
N GLN A 426 -55.59 5.18 -40.35
CA GLN A 426 -55.07 3.83 -40.14
C GLN A 426 -53.79 3.56 -40.95
N LEU A 427 -53.69 4.06 -42.19
CA LEU A 427 -52.48 3.92 -43.00
C LEU A 427 -51.31 4.73 -42.42
N ASN A 428 -51.57 5.94 -41.93
CA ASN A 428 -50.54 6.76 -41.27
C ASN A 428 -50.08 6.12 -39.95
N GLU A 429 -51.01 5.59 -39.15
CA GLU A 429 -50.68 4.87 -37.92
C GLU A 429 -49.88 3.59 -38.21
N ALA A 430 -50.20 2.88 -39.30
CA ALA A 430 -49.43 1.74 -39.76
C ALA A 430 -48.00 2.12 -40.20
N LEU A 431 -47.84 3.26 -40.89
CA LEU A 431 -46.53 3.78 -41.28
C LEU A 431 -45.70 4.23 -40.07
N GLU A 432 -46.30 4.88 -39.08
CA GLU A 432 -45.62 5.25 -37.83
C GLU A 432 -45.17 4.00 -37.05
N LYS A 433 -46.02 2.96 -37.00
CA LYS A 433 -45.66 1.65 -36.42
C LYS A 433 -44.53 0.97 -37.18
N GLU A 434 -44.50 1.07 -38.51
CA GLU A 434 -43.42 0.53 -39.34
C GLU A 434 -42.09 1.25 -39.05
N ILE A 435 -42.11 2.58 -38.93
CA ILE A 435 -40.92 3.38 -38.56
C ILE A 435 -40.40 2.98 -37.18
N LEU A 436 -41.28 2.87 -36.18
CA LEU A 436 -40.90 2.43 -34.84
C LEU A 436 -40.33 1.01 -34.83
N LEU A 437 -40.87 0.10 -35.64
CA LEU A 437 -40.34 -1.25 -35.81
C LEU A 437 -38.94 -1.22 -36.41
N LEU A 438 -38.70 -0.42 -37.44
CA LEU A 438 -37.39 -0.26 -38.06
C LEU A 438 -36.35 0.33 -37.09
N GLU A 439 -36.74 1.34 -36.30
CA GLU A 439 -35.88 1.91 -35.26
C GLU A 439 -35.56 0.87 -34.16
N ALA A 440 -36.54 0.06 -33.75
CA ALA A 440 -36.32 -1.03 -32.80
C ALA A 440 -35.38 -2.11 -33.37
N TYR A 441 -35.49 -2.44 -34.66
CA TYR A 441 -34.56 -3.34 -35.33
C TYR A 441 -33.14 -2.77 -35.40
N GLU A 442 -32.98 -1.49 -35.72
CA GLU A 442 -31.66 -0.83 -35.73
C GLU A 442 -31.02 -0.84 -34.33
N GLN A 443 -31.79 -0.56 -33.28
CA GLN A 443 -31.32 -0.66 -31.89
C GLN A 443 -30.93 -2.09 -31.51
N LEU A 444 -31.68 -3.10 -31.98
CA LEU A 444 -31.35 -4.50 -31.77
C LEU A 444 -30.05 -4.89 -32.49
N GLU A 445 -29.84 -4.43 -33.72
CA GLU A 445 -28.59 -4.65 -34.47
C GLU A 445 -27.39 -4.02 -33.76
N LEU A 446 -27.53 -2.79 -33.26
CA LEU A 446 -26.48 -2.12 -32.48
C LEU A 446 -26.19 -2.83 -31.15
N SER A 447 -27.23 -3.25 -30.44
CA SER A 447 -27.08 -3.99 -29.18
C SER A 447 -26.41 -5.34 -29.39
N THR A 448 -26.83 -6.09 -30.41
CA THR A 448 -26.23 -7.39 -30.75
C THR A 448 -24.80 -7.25 -31.24
N ALA A 449 -24.47 -6.22 -32.03
CA ALA A 449 -23.10 -5.91 -32.41
C ALA A 449 -22.21 -5.62 -31.19
N ALA A 450 -22.69 -4.82 -30.24
CA ALA A 450 -21.96 -4.52 -29.00
C ALA A 450 -21.76 -5.76 -28.12
N GLU A 451 -22.73 -6.67 -28.06
CA GLU A 451 -22.58 -7.95 -27.37
C GLU A 451 -21.56 -8.88 -28.04
N ILE A 452 -21.55 -8.93 -29.38
CA ILE A 452 -20.57 -9.69 -30.15
C ILE A 452 -19.17 -9.13 -29.89
N ASP A 453 -18.98 -7.81 -29.92
CA ASP A 453 -17.68 -7.18 -29.64
C ASP A 453 -17.20 -7.49 -28.21
N LYS A 454 -18.12 -7.45 -27.23
CA LYS A 454 -17.81 -7.80 -25.84
C LYS A 454 -17.43 -9.28 -25.68
N ALA A 455 -18.10 -10.18 -26.42
CA ALA A 455 -17.78 -11.59 -26.43
C ALA A 455 -16.40 -11.87 -27.07
N LEU A 456 -16.10 -11.20 -28.19
CA LEU A 456 -14.80 -11.28 -28.86
C LEU A 456 -13.67 -10.73 -27.98
N ALA A 457 -13.90 -9.63 -27.25
CA ALA A 457 -12.93 -9.09 -26.31
C ALA A 457 -12.60 -10.08 -25.17
N LYS A 458 -13.63 -10.70 -24.57
CA LYS A 458 -13.46 -11.75 -23.56
C LYS A 458 -12.68 -12.95 -24.11
N GLN A 459 -12.97 -13.38 -25.34
CA GLN A 459 -12.25 -14.48 -25.98
C GLN A 459 -10.77 -14.12 -26.22
N ALA A 460 -10.48 -12.89 -26.64
CA ALA A 460 -9.12 -12.42 -26.84
C ALA A 460 -8.32 -12.37 -25.53
N GLU A 461 -8.94 -11.95 -24.42
CA GLU A 461 -8.31 -11.98 -23.09
C GLU A 461 -8.05 -13.41 -22.60
N ALA A 462 -9.01 -14.31 -22.77
CA ALA A 462 -8.86 -15.72 -22.43
C ALA A 462 -7.73 -16.38 -23.25
N LEU A 463 -7.62 -16.06 -24.54
CA LEU A 463 -6.51 -16.51 -25.39
C LEU A 463 -5.18 -15.96 -24.91
N LYS A 464 -5.07 -14.66 -24.58
CA LYS A 464 -3.84 -14.08 -24.02
C LYS A 464 -3.44 -14.76 -22.71
N ALA A 465 -4.40 -15.05 -21.84
CA ALA A 465 -4.14 -15.76 -20.58
C ALA A 465 -3.66 -17.21 -20.83
N ALA A 466 -4.27 -17.91 -21.79
CA ALA A 466 -3.83 -19.24 -22.20
C ALA A 466 -2.42 -19.23 -22.81
N THR A 467 -2.11 -18.26 -23.70
CA THR A 467 -0.77 -18.09 -24.27
C THR A 467 0.27 -17.85 -23.18
N ARG A 468 0.01 -16.95 -22.22
CA ARG A 468 0.90 -16.72 -21.07
C ARG A 468 1.15 -17.99 -20.25
N ARG A 469 0.11 -18.83 -20.06
CA ARG A 469 0.25 -20.13 -19.37
C ARG A 469 1.11 -21.10 -20.18
N VAL A 470 0.92 -21.16 -21.50
CA VAL A 470 1.74 -22.00 -22.38
C VAL A 470 3.19 -21.53 -22.36
N ASP A 471 3.45 -20.23 -22.50
CA ASP A 471 4.80 -19.65 -22.47
C ASP A 471 5.52 -19.94 -21.14
N PHE A 472 4.80 -19.87 -20.02
CA PHE A 472 5.34 -20.23 -18.71
C PHE A 472 5.70 -21.73 -18.61
N LEU A 473 4.90 -22.60 -19.23
CA LEU A 473 5.14 -24.05 -19.24
C LEU A 473 6.26 -24.45 -20.21
N THR A 474 6.48 -23.69 -21.28
CA THR A 474 7.53 -23.96 -22.27
C THR A 474 8.87 -23.28 -21.95
N SER A 475 8.90 -22.29 -21.04
CA SER A 475 10.14 -21.62 -20.59
C SER A 475 10.86 -22.34 -19.43
N ARG A 476 10.45 -23.57 -19.11
CA ARG A 476 11.16 -24.50 -18.21
C ARG A 476 11.69 -25.67 -19.02
#